data_AF-A0A6P7QQG2-F1
#
_entry.id   AF-A0A6P7QQG2-F1
#
_cell.length_a   1.000
_cell.length_b   1.000
_cell.length_c   1.000
_cell.angle_alpha   90.00
_cell.angle_beta   90.00
_cell.angle_gamma   90.00
#
_symmetry.space_group_name_H-M   'P 1'
#
loop_
_entity.id
_entity.type
_entity.pdbx_description
1 polymer ?
#
loop_
_entity_poly.entity_id
_entity_poly.type
_entity_poly.pdbx_seq_one_letter_code
_entity_poly.pdbx_strand_id
1 'polypeptide(L)'
;MLGITTAAQKWSATNWERKEREQKINKEIEEKEAKKREKEHLQEKAKEKYQEWLKKKKAEECEKKKKEKEKEKQRQAELQEKKEIAEKKFKEWLENAKTKPRPAAKSYGYSSGKLTGFYSGNSYPEPTFYNPIPWKPIHMPPPKEAKSGPGKKSKRPATTQPLPSSSLAVHNAKSSLCLGALCRVQR
;
A
#
# COMPACT_ATOMS: atom_id res chain seq x y z
N MET A 1 -90.34 15.01 -51.30
CA MET A 1 -89.24 14.05 -51.04
C MET A 1 -88.08 14.78 -50.34
N LEU A 2 -88.11 14.96 -49.01
CA LEU A 2 -87.13 15.82 -48.31
C LEU A 2 -86.43 15.20 -47.08
N GLY A 3 -86.90 14.06 -46.53
CA GLY A 3 -86.30 13.47 -45.33
C GLY A 3 -85.00 12.67 -45.56
N ILE A 4 -84.72 12.25 -46.79
CA ILE A 4 -83.60 11.34 -47.11
C ILE A 4 -82.25 12.08 -47.07
N THR A 5 -82.21 13.35 -47.48
CA THR A 5 -80.98 14.17 -47.52
C THR A 5 -80.44 14.47 -46.12
N THR A 6 -81.30 14.76 -45.15
CA THR A 6 -80.90 15.04 -43.76
C THR A 6 -80.22 13.85 -43.10
N ALA A 7 -80.68 12.62 -43.40
CA ALA A 7 -80.05 11.40 -42.89
C ALA A 7 -78.63 11.21 -43.45
N ALA A 8 -78.44 11.42 -44.76
CA ALA A 8 -77.13 11.34 -45.41
C ALA A 8 -76.14 12.40 -44.86
N GLN A 9 -76.60 13.63 -44.63
CA GLN A 9 -75.78 14.70 -44.03
C GLN A 9 -75.37 14.39 -42.58
N LYS A 10 -76.27 13.79 -41.78
CA LYS A 10 -75.95 13.37 -40.40
C LYS A 10 -74.98 12.17 -40.36
N TRP A 11 -75.05 11.30 -41.37
CA TRP A 11 -74.13 10.16 -41.51
C TRP A 11 -72.73 10.60 -41.96
N SER A 12 -72.61 11.57 -42.87
CA SER A 12 -71.29 12.11 -43.26
C SER A 12 -70.62 12.87 -42.12
N ALA A 13 -71.36 13.69 -41.37
CA ALA A 13 -70.84 14.40 -40.19
C ALA A 13 -70.32 13.44 -39.11
N THR A 14 -71.10 12.42 -38.72
CA THR A 14 -70.67 11.46 -37.68
C THR A 14 -69.53 10.55 -38.14
N ASN A 15 -69.39 10.27 -39.45
CA ASN A 15 -68.21 9.62 -40.00
C ASN A 15 -66.96 10.52 -39.96
N TRP A 16 -67.10 11.82 -40.24
CA TRP A 16 -66.00 12.79 -40.15
C TRP A 16 -65.48 12.89 -38.70
N GLU A 17 -66.37 13.08 -37.72
CA GLU A 17 -65.99 13.11 -36.30
C GLU A 17 -65.33 11.81 -35.83
N ARG A 18 -65.68 10.65 -36.42
CA ARG A 18 -65.04 9.37 -36.08
C ARG A 18 -63.62 9.32 -36.63
N LYS A 19 -63.44 9.69 -37.90
CA LYS A 19 -62.14 9.76 -38.58
C LYS A 19 -61.17 10.75 -37.91
N GLU A 20 -61.67 11.88 -37.42
CA GLU A 20 -60.86 12.84 -36.65
C GLU A 20 -60.42 12.26 -35.30
N ARG A 21 -61.31 11.58 -34.57
CA ARG A 21 -60.98 10.87 -33.33
C ARG A 21 -59.94 9.76 -33.56
N GLU A 22 -60.12 8.96 -34.61
CA GLU A 22 -59.17 7.92 -35.03
C GLU A 22 -57.78 8.51 -35.35
N GLN A 23 -57.71 9.61 -36.13
CA GLN A 23 -56.44 10.29 -36.40
C GLN A 23 -55.79 10.86 -35.15
N LYS A 24 -56.56 11.39 -34.19
CA LYS A 24 -56.05 11.94 -32.94
C LYS A 24 -55.46 10.84 -32.04
N ILE A 25 -56.15 9.70 -31.95
CA ILE A 25 -55.67 8.51 -31.21
C ILE A 25 -54.40 7.95 -31.85
N ASN A 26 -54.36 7.80 -33.18
CA ASN A 26 -53.18 7.29 -33.88
C ASN A 26 -51.94 8.18 -33.68
N LYS A 27 -52.10 9.50 -33.75
CA LYS A 27 -51.02 10.47 -33.44
C LYS A 27 -50.54 10.36 -31.99
N GLU A 28 -51.45 10.18 -31.04
CA GLU A 28 -51.10 10.01 -29.63
C GLU A 28 -50.35 8.69 -29.37
N ILE A 29 -50.69 7.62 -30.08
CA ILE A 29 -49.98 6.33 -30.04
C ILE A 29 -48.57 6.49 -30.65
N GLU A 30 -48.45 7.12 -31.82
CA GLU A 30 -47.17 7.39 -32.49
C GLU A 30 -46.23 8.25 -31.63
N GLU A 31 -46.75 9.31 -31.00
CA GLU A 31 -45.99 10.15 -30.07
C GLU A 31 -45.57 9.38 -28.80
N LYS A 32 -46.43 8.50 -28.27
CA LYS A 32 -46.10 7.61 -27.15
C LYS A 32 -45.03 6.58 -27.52
N GLU A 33 -45.07 6.02 -28.72
CA GLU A 33 -44.03 5.13 -29.23
C GLU A 33 -42.69 5.85 -29.42
N ALA A 34 -42.68 7.03 -30.04
CA ALA A 34 -41.47 7.84 -30.20
C ALA A 34 -40.82 8.12 -28.83
N LYS A 35 -41.60 8.64 -27.87
CA LYS A 35 -41.14 8.90 -26.49
C LYS A 35 -40.72 7.64 -25.73
N LYS A 36 -41.18 6.44 -26.13
CA LYS A 36 -40.72 5.17 -25.56
C LYS A 36 -39.36 4.78 -26.15
N ARG A 37 -39.22 4.82 -27.47
CA ARG A 37 -37.97 4.51 -28.20
C ARG A 37 -36.83 5.45 -27.78
N GLU A 38 -37.09 6.74 -27.60
CA GLU A 38 -36.09 7.70 -27.08
C GLU A 38 -35.58 7.34 -25.67
N LYS A 39 -36.49 6.95 -24.77
CA LYS A 39 -36.14 6.53 -23.40
C LYS A 39 -35.35 5.22 -23.39
N GLU A 40 -35.71 4.27 -24.25
CA GLU A 40 -35.01 3.00 -24.40
C GLU A 40 -33.58 3.23 -24.90
N HIS A 41 -33.41 4.00 -25.99
CA HIS A 41 -32.11 4.42 -26.54
C HIS A 41 -31.24 5.20 -25.55
N LEU A 42 -31.82 6.08 -24.72
CA LEU A 42 -31.09 6.77 -23.65
C LEU A 42 -30.66 5.80 -22.53
N GLN A 43 -31.52 4.83 -22.17
CA GLN A 43 -31.20 3.81 -21.18
C GLN A 43 -30.13 2.83 -21.68
N GLU A 44 -30.14 2.50 -22.97
CA GLU A 44 -29.11 1.69 -23.64
C GLU A 44 -27.76 2.39 -23.60
N LYS A 45 -27.68 3.65 -24.03
CA LYS A 45 -26.44 4.46 -23.91
C LYS A 45 -25.90 4.54 -22.48
N ALA A 46 -26.78 4.65 -21.48
CA ALA A 46 -26.38 4.61 -20.08
C ALA A 46 -25.82 3.23 -19.65
N LYS A 47 -26.47 2.12 -20.07
CA LYS A 47 -25.98 0.75 -19.84
C LYS A 47 -24.64 0.51 -20.54
N GLU A 48 -24.48 0.95 -21.78
CA GLU A 48 -23.23 0.82 -22.56
C GLU A 48 -22.07 1.53 -21.86
N LYS A 49 -22.24 2.81 -21.47
CA LYS A 49 -21.20 3.57 -20.77
C LYS A 49 -20.84 2.95 -19.42
N TYR A 50 -21.81 2.38 -18.70
CA TYR A 50 -21.53 1.60 -17.49
C TYR A 50 -20.76 0.31 -17.77
N GLN A 51 -21.08 -0.42 -18.85
CA GLN A 51 -20.37 -1.64 -19.25
C GLN A 51 -18.94 -1.34 -19.76
N GLU A 52 -18.73 -0.26 -20.51
CA GLU A 52 -17.39 0.24 -20.86
C GLU A 52 -16.56 0.55 -19.61
N TRP A 53 -17.15 1.28 -18.66
CA TRP A 53 -16.50 1.63 -17.39
C TRP A 53 -16.15 0.39 -16.56
N LEU A 54 -17.07 -0.58 -16.46
CA LEU A 54 -16.82 -1.87 -15.80
C LEU A 54 -15.69 -2.65 -16.48
N LYS A 55 -15.67 -2.72 -17.83
CA LYS A 55 -14.58 -3.36 -18.59
C LYS A 55 -13.24 -2.68 -18.29
N LYS A 56 -13.20 -1.34 -18.30
CA LYS A 56 -12.00 -0.54 -17.99
C LYS A 56 -11.51 -0.77 -16.55
N LYS A 57 -12.41 -0.78 -15.56
CA LYS A 57 -12.04 -1.04 -14.16
C LYS A 57 -11.56 -2.47 -13.92
N LYS A 58 -12.20 -3.48 -14.55
CA LYS A 58 -11.71 -4.87 -14.50
C LYS A 58 -10.34 -5.04 -15.13
N ALA A 59 -10.04 -4.32 -16.22
CA ALA A 59 -8.71 -4.33 -16.84
C ALA A 59 -7.64 -3.71 -15.92
N GLU A 60 -7.92 -2.55 -15.33
CA GLU A 60 -7.06 -1.85 -14.37
C GLU A 60 -6.75 -2.72 -13.13
N GLU A 61 -7.76 -3.39 -12.56
CA GLU A 61 -7.58 -4.30 -11.44
C GLU A 61 -6.76 -5.54 -11.83
N CYS A 62 -7.04 -6.14 -13.00
CA CYS A 62 -6.26 -7.26 -13.53
C CYS A 62 -4.80 -6.91 -13.76
N GLU A 63 -4.49 -5.72 -14.29
CA GLU A 63 -3.09 -5.25 -14.40
C GLU A 63 -2.41 -5.12 -13.05
N LYS A 64 -3.07 -4.44 -12.09
CA LYS A 64 -2.53 -4.26 -10.73
C LYS A 64 -2.23 -5.62 -10.09
N LYS A 65 -3.16 -6.56 -10.18
CA LYS A 65 -3.07 -7.92 -9.64
C LYS A 65 -2.02 -8.79 -10.35
N LYS A 66 -1.78 -8.57 -11.65
CA LYS A 66 -0.65 -9.18 -12.39
C LYS A 66 0.69 -8.63 -11.89
N LYS A 67 0.84 -7.31 -11.87
CA LYS A 67 2.07 -6.60 -11.41
C LYS A 67 2.42 -6.93 -9.96
N GLU A 68 1.43 -7.15 -9.10
CA GLU A 68 1.62 -7.60 -7.72
C GLU A 68 2.09 -9.06 -7.63
N LYS A 69 1.42 -9.99 -8.34
CA LYS A 69 1.84 -11.40 -8.42
C LYS A 69 3.24 -11.59 -9.02
N GLU A 70 3.61 -10.75 -9.98
CA GLU A 70 4.94 -10.76 -10.60
C GLU A 70 6.02 -10.34 -9.60
N LYS A 71 5.81 -9.23 -8.86
CA LYS A 71 6.73 -8.78 -7.82
C LYS A 71 6.88 -9.79 -6.68
N GLU A 72 5.81 -10.48 -6.31
CA GLU A 72 5.88 -11.54 -5.30
C GLU A 72 6.68 -12.75 -5.81
N LYS A 73 6.51 -13.16 -7.08
CA LYS A 73 7.37 -14.18 -7.71
C LYS A 73 8.84 -13.75 -7.77
N GLN A 74 9.12 -12.49 -8.11
CA GLN A 74 10.50 -11.95 -8.13
C GLN A 74 11.14 -12.02 -6.74
N ARG A 75 10.41 -11.65 -5.68
CA ARG A 75 10.88 -11.78 -4.29
C ARG A 75 11.13 -13.22 -3.88
N GLN A 76 10.27 -14.15 -4.28
CA GLN A 76 10.45 -15.57 -3.98
C GLN A 76 11.67 -16.15 -4.71
N ALA A 77 11.90 -15.74 -5.97
CA ALA A 77 13.11 -16.10 -6.72
C ALA A 77 14.39 -15.52 -6.08
N GLU A 78 14.39 -14.24 -5.70
CA GLU A 78 15.51 -13.59 -4.99
C GLU A 78 15.82 -14.27 -3.65
N LEU A 79 14.79 -14.74 -2.93
CA LEU A 79 14.94 -15.51 -1.68
C LEU A 79 15.43 -16.95 -1.93
N GLN A 80 15.13 -17.56 -3.09
CA GLN A 80 15.71 -18.85 -3.48
C GLN A 80 17.17 -18.70 -3.91
N GLU A 81 17.48 -17.70 -4.75
CA GLU A 81 18.85 -17.40 -5.20
C GLU A 81 19.79 -17.14 -4.01
N LYS A 82 19.36 -16.33 -3.02
CA LYS A 82 20.14 -16.11 -1.79
C LYS A 82 20.38 -17.38 -0.97
N LYS A 83 19.42 -18.31 -0.94
CA LYS A 83 19.59 -19.63 -0.30
C LYS A 83 20.59 -20.49 -1.08
N GLU A 84 20.46 -20.55 -2.40
CA GLU A 84 21.39 -21.29 -3.26
C GLU A 84 22.81 -20.74 -3.18
N ILE A 85 23.00 -19.42 -3.17
CA ILE A 85 24.32 -18.78 -3.02
C ILE A 85 24.92 -19.15 -1.65
N ALA A 86 24.13 -19.07 -0.57
CA ALA A 86 24.57 -19.47 0.77
C ALA A 86 24.93 -20.97 0.84
N GLU A 87 24.13 -21.85 0.23
CA GLU A 87 24.39 -23.29 0.21
C GLU A 87 25.61 -23.65 -0.65
N LYS A 88 25.78 -23.01 -1.81
CA LYS A 88 26.97 -23.16 -2.66
C LYS A 88 28.22 -22.69 -1.91
N LYS A 89 28.18 -21.55 -1.23
CA LYS A 89 29.29 -21.05 -0.40
C LYS A 89 29.55 -21.92 0.83
N PHE A 90 28.53 -22.54 1.43
CA PHE A 90 28.69 -23.49 2.52
C PHE A 90 29.39 -24.79 2.05
N LYS A 91 29.00 -25.34 0.89
CA LYS A 91 29.66 -26.51 0.30
C LYS A 91 31.10 -26.20 -0.11
N GLU A 92 31.34 -25.06 -0.74
CA GLU A 92 32.69 -24.54 -1.04
C GLU A 92 33.53 -24.39 0.23
N TRP A 93 32.95 -23.91 1.33
CA TRP A 93 33.63 -23.81 2.62
C TRP A 93 33.95 -25.19 3.22
N LEU A 94 33.04 -26.16 3.14
CA LEU A 94 33.26 -27.53 3.63
C LEU A 94 34.43 -28.22 2.91
N GLU A 95 34.50 -28.14 1.58
CA GLU A 95 35.63 -28.74 0.85
C GLU A 95 36.94 -27.99 1.13
N ASN A 96 36.91 -26.65 1.18
CA ASN A 96 38.06 -25.85 1.60
C ASN A 96 38.49 -26.08 3.06
N ALA A 97 37.60 -26.56 3.94
CA ALA A 97 37.94 -26.91 5.32
C ALA A 97 38.66 -28.26 5.41
N LYS A 98 38.39 -29.19 4.49
CA LYS A 98 39.10 -30.49 4.38
C LYS A 98 40.50 -30.33 3.77
N THR A 99 40.66 -29.47 2.77
CA THR A 99 41.91 -29.31 2.01
C THR A 99 42.93 -28.38 2.67
N LYS A 100 42.51 -27.49 3.57
CA LYS A 100 43.43 -26.60 4.29
C LYS A 100 44.33 -27.40 5.23
N PRO A 101 45.67 -27.29 5.11
CA PRO A 101 46.57 -27.89 6.09
C PRO A 101 46.29 -27.25 7.45
N ARG A 102 46.24 -28.08 8.51
CA ARG A 102 45.95 -27.64 9.88
C ARG A 102 46.88 -26.47 10.24
N PRO A 103 46.36 -25.26 10.51
CA PRO A 103 47.20 -24.12 10.87
C PRO A 103 48.06 -24.49 12.09
N ALA A 104 49.38 -24.36 11.94
CA ALA A 104 50.29 -24.62 13.05
C ALA A 104 49.91 -23.71 14.22
N ALA A 105 49.87 -24.25 15.45
CA ALA A 105 49.43 -23.53 16.64
C ALA A 105 50.49 -22.49 17.10
N LYS A 106 50.68 -21.45 16.29
CA LYS A 106 51.60 -20.34 16.48
C LYS A 106 50.79 -19.09 16.78
N SER A 107 50.15 -19.10 17.94
CA SER A 107 49.63 -17.88 18.57
C SER A 107 50.83 -17.03 18.99
N TYR A 108 51.22 -16.09 18.13
CA TYR A 108 52.21 -15.09 18.46
C TYR A 108 51.58 -14.01 19.34
N GLY A 109 52.07 -13.87 20.57
CA GLY A 109 51.62 -12.88 21.53
C GLY A 109 52.57 -11.68 21.56
N TYR A 110 52.04 -10.46 21.45
CA TYR A 110 52.86 -9.26 21.62
C TYR A 110 52.71 -8.70 23.05
N SER A 111 53.53 -9.23 23.97
CA SER A 111 53.60 -8.81 25.37
C SER A 111 54.78 -7.89 25.59
N SER A 112 54.58 -6.78 26.33
CA SER A 112 55.67 -5.90 26.82
C SER A 112 56.72 -5.48 25.77
N GLY A 113 56.29 -5.30 24.51
CA GLY A 113 57.16 -4.86 23.40
C GLY A 113 57.97 -5.98 22.73
N LYS A 114 57.72 -7.26 23.06
CA LYS A 114 58.39 -8.41 22.44
C LYS A 114 57.39 -9.39 21.83
N LEU A 115 57.82 -10.03 20.74
CA LEU A 115 57.10 -11.11 20.08
C LEU A 115 57.30 -12.41 20.86
N THR A 116 56.45 -12.63 21.86
CA THR A 116 56.41 -13.84 22.68
C THR A 116 55.67 -14.96 21.94
N GLY A 117 55.99 -16.21 22.29
CA GLY A 117 55.28 -17.39 21.79
C GLY A 117 53.88 -17.56 22.41
N PHE A 118 53.44 -18.82 22.44
CA PHE A 118 52.16 -19.23 23.04
C PHE A 118 52.04 -18.75 24.49
N TYR A 119 51.02 -17.93 24.78
CA TYR A 119 50.64 -17.58 26.15
C TYR A 119 50.19 -18.84 26.90
N SER A 120 50.95 -19.25 27.91
CA SER A 120 50.45 -20.19 28.93
C SER A 120 49.30 -19.54 29.71
N GLY A 121 48.46 -20.33 30.38
CA GLY A 121 47.35 -19.80 31.19
C GLY A 121 47.79 -18.82 32.29
N ASN A 122 49.07 -18.87 32.69
CA ASN A 122 49.69 -17.99 33.68
C ASN A 122 50.34 -16.73 33.08
N SER A 123 50.23 -16.49 31.77
CA SER A 123 50.91 -15.39 31.06
C SER A 123 50.16 -14.06 31.07
N TYR A 124 49.00 -13.97 31.72
CA TYR A 124 48.29 -12.70 31.89
C TYR A 124 49.03 -11.84 32.93
N PRO A 125 49.49 -10.62 32.58
CA PRO A 125 49.94 -9.67 33.59
C PRO A 125 48.76 -9.29 34.49
N GLU A 126 49.03 -9.02 35.76
CA GLU A 126 48.01 -8.59 36.71
C GLU A 126 47.30 -7.32 36.20
N PRO A 127 45.95 -7.23 36.23
CA PRO A 127 45.23 -6.09 35.69
C PRO A 127 45.61 -4.78 36.39
N THR A 128 46.34 -3.91 35.68
CA THR A 128 46.74 -2.58 36.18
C THR A 128 45.56 -1.63 36.41
N PHE A 129 44.36 -2.00 35.96
CA PHE A 129 43.11 -1.29 36.20
C PHE A 129 41.97 -2.27 36.44
N TYR A 130 41.39 -2.25 37.64
CA TYR A 130 40.13 -2.91 37.96
C TYR A 130 38.99 -1.93 37.72
N ASN A 131 38.02 -2.29 36.89
CA ASN A 131 36.81 -1.49 36.70
C ASN A 131 35.97 -1.51 38.00
N PRO A 132 35.79 -0.38 38.72
CA PRO A 132 35.08 -0.36 40.00
C PRO A 132 33.57 -0.62 39.86
N ILE A 133 33.02 -0.50 38.64
CA ILE A 133 31.64 -0.87 38.34
C ILE A 133 31.68 -2.22 37.62
N PRO A 134 31.36 -3.35 38.30
CA PRO A 134 31.33 -4.64 37.62
C PRO A 134 30.29 -4.62 36.49
N TRP A 135 30.59 -5.33 35.39
CA TRP A 135 29.72 -5.46 34.22
C TRP A 135 28.45 -6.28 34.54
N LYS A 136 27.56 -5.69 35.34
CA LYS A 136 26.24 -6.27 35.65
C LYS A 136 25.44 -6.40 34.35
N PRO A 137 24.83 -7.56 34.07
CA PRO A 137 23.94 -7.72 32.93
C PRO A 137 22.89 -6.61 32.91
N ILE A 138 22.76 -5.92 31.77
CA ILE A 138 21.74 -4.87 31.60
C ILE A 138 20.38 -5.55 31.75
N HIS A 139 19.58 -5.11 32.73
CA HIS A 139 18.26 -5.67 32.98
C HIS A 139 17.33 -5.35 31.79
N MET A 140 17.26 -6.28 30.84
CA MET A 140 16.27 -6.30 29.78
C MET A 140 14.87 -6.18 30.40
N PRO A 141 14.12 -5.09 30.17
CA PRO A 141 12.72 -5.06 30.57
C PRO A 141 11.97 -6.16 29.80
N PRO A 142 11.05 -6.90 30.44
CA PRO A 142 10.28 -7.91 29.73
C PRO A 142 9.53 -7.28 28.54
N PRO A 143 9.37 -8.00 27.42
CA PRO A 143 8.67 -7.48 26.25
C PRO A 143 7.26 -7.06 26.65
N LYS A 144 6.84 -5.88 26.17
CA LYS A 144 5.55 -5.31 26.55
C LYS A 144 4.42 -6.05 25.85
N GLU A 145 3.85 -7.03 26.57
CA GLU A 145 2.54 -7.60 26.25
C GLU A 145 1.53 -6.51 25.90
N ALA A 146 0.78 -6.72 24.81
CA ALA A 146 -0.05 -5.70 24.19
C ALA A 146 -1.35 -5.45 24.99
N LYS A 147 -1.21 -4.80 26.15
CA LYS A 147 -2.31 -4.37 27.04
C LYS A 147 -3.22 -3.37 26.32
N SER A 148 -4.22 -3.87 25.61
CA SER A 148 -5.40 -3.11 25.20
C SER A 148 -6.16 -2.62 26.43
N GLY A 149 -6.25 -1.30 26.61
CA GLY A 149 -6.94 -0.70 27.74
C GLY A 149 -6.67 0.81 27.86
N PRO A 150 -7.72 1.67 27.94
CA PRO A 150 -7.52 3.11 27.97
C PRO A 150 -7.13 3.62 29.36
N GLY A 151 -5.87 4.06 29.48
CA GLY A 151 -5.47 5.14 30.39
C GLY A 151 -4.95 4.76 31.77
N LYS A 152 -3.75 5.26 32.07
CA LYS A 152 -3.58 6.33 33.08
C LYS A 152 -2.27 7.09 32.81
N LYS A 153 -2.29 8.40 33.00
CA LYS A 153 -1.14 9.29 32.84
C LYS A 153 -0.29 9.22 34.12
N SER A 154 1.03 9.03 34.03
CA SER A 154 1.94 9.20 35.17
C SER A 154 3.21 9.95 34.78
N LYS A 155 3.87 10.52 35.79
CA LYS A 155 4.69 11.73 35.66
C LYS A 155 6.08 11.50 35.07
N ARG A 156 6.48 12.44 34.21
CA ARG A 156 7.86 12.70 33.78
C ARG A 156 8.64 13.34 34.94
N PRO A 157 9.82 12.82 35.34
CA PRO A 157 10.85 13.60 36.01
C PRO A 157 11.61 14.47 35.00
N ALA A 158 12.01 15.67 35.41
CA ALA A 158 12.94 16.56 34.69
C ALA A 158 14.08 16.97 35.63
N THR A 159 15.02 17.82 35.17
CA THR A 159 16.25 18.22 35.91
C THR A 159 17.28 17.06 35.99
N THR A 160 18.61 17.21 35.86
CA THR A 160 19.57 18.35 35.74
C THR A 160 20.92 17.76 35.26
N GLN A 161 21.91 18.35 34.55
CA GLN A 161 22.18 19.64 33.86
C GLN A 161 23.17 19.36 32.67
N PRO A 162 23.52 20.32 31.77
CA PRO A 162 24.32 20.07 30.56
C PRO A 162 25.85 20.26 30.70
N LEU A 163 26.61 19.66 29.77
CA LEU A 163 28.04 19.92 29.52
C LEU A 163 28.33 19.96 27.99
N PRO A 164 29.49 20.50 27.52
CA PRO A 164 29.48 21.36 26.33
C PRO A 164 29.85 20.73 24.97
N SER A 165 29.46 21.50 23.95
CA SER A 165 29.84 21.50 22.53
C SER A 165 31.08 20.73 22.07
N SER A 166 30.93 19.96 20.99
CA SER A 166 31.93 19.83 19.92
C SER A 166 31.21 19.84 18.57
N SER A 167 31.92 20.14 17.48
CA SER A 167 31.37 20.77 16.27
C SER A 167 31.15 19.83 15.07
N LEU A 168 30.61 20.43 13.98
CA LEU A 168 30.47 19.93 12.60
C LEU A 168 29.16 19.18 12.24
N ALA A 169 28.12 19.97 11.93
CA ALA A 169 27.05 19.58 11.01
C ALA A 169 26.58 20.80 10.19
N VAL A 170 26.61 20.71 8.86
CA VAL A 170 26.12 21.77 7.96
C VAL A 170 24.60 21.76 7.94
N HIS A 171 23.96 22.84 8.39
CA HIS A 171 22.51 22.98 8.37
C HIS A 171 22.04 23.70 7.10
N ASN A 172 21.35 22.98 6.21
CA ASN A 172 20.73 23.58 5.03
C ASN A 172 19.48 24.38 5.44
N ALA A 173 19.54 25.70 5.29
CA ALA A 173 18.43 26.59 5.63
C ALA A 173 17.41 26.68 4.49
N LYS A 174 16.18 26.21 4.71
CA LYS A 174 14.98 26.63 3.96
C LYS A 174 13.72 26.53 4.83
N SER A 175 13.53 27.53 5.68
CA SER A 175 12.34 27.67 6.52
C SER A 175 11.22 28.39 5.78
N SER A 176 10.04 27.77 5.70
CA SER A 176 8.77 28.48 5.53
C SER A 176 7.63 27.69 6.18
N LEU A 177 7.27 28.08 7.40
CA LEU A 177 6.00 27.69 8.02
C LEU A 177 4.91 28.63 7.53
N CYS A 178 3.85 28.10 6.92
CA CYS A 178 2.57 28.79 6.78
C CYS A 178 1.45 27.85 7.24
N LEU A 179 0.84 28.18 8.37
CA LEU A 179 -0.40 27.55 8.84
C LEU A 179 -1.59 28.27 8.18
N GLY A 180 -2.59 27.51 7.75
CA GLY A 180 -3.82 28.06 7.20
C GLY A 180 -4.81 26.95 6.89
N ALA A 181 -5.99 26.98 7.50
CA ALA A 181 -7.01 25.95 7.38
C ALA A 181 -8.32 26.52 6.82
N LEU A 182 -9.11 25.64 6.18
CA LEU A 182 -10.54 25.77 5.92
C LEU A 182 -11.03 27.03 5.18
N CYS A 183 -11.64 26.82 4.00
CA CYS A 183 -13.10 26.79 3.96
C CYS A 183 -13.64 26.17 2.66
N ARG A 184 -14.88 25.67 2.72
CA ARG A 184 -15.68 25.36 1.53
C ARG A 184 -16.50 26.59 1.18
N VAL A 185 -16.69 26.85 -0.12
CA VAL A 185 -17.88 27.55 -0.62
C VAL A 185 -18.45 26.75 -1.77
N GLN A 186 -19.77 26.60 -1.77
CA GLN A 186 -20.56 26.00 -2.85
C GLN A 186 -21.74 26.93 -3.13
N ARG A 187 -21.78 27.49 -4.33
CA ARG A 187 -22.96 28.04 -5.01
C ARG A 187 -22.60 28.22 -6.48
#